data_AF-A0A5C8K9K2-F1
#
_entry.id   AF-A0A5C8K9K2-F1
#
_cell.length_a   1.000
_cell.length_b   1.000
_cell.length_c   1.000
_cell.angle_alpha   90.00
_cell.angle_beta   90.00
_cell.angle_gamma   90.00
#
_symmetry.space_group_name_H-M   'P 1'
#
loop_
_entity.id
_entity.type
_entity.pdbx_description
1 polymer ?
#
loop_
_entity_poly.entity_id
_entity_poly.type
_entity_poly.pdbx_seq_one_letter_code
_entity_poly.pdbx_strand_id
1 'polypeptide(L)'
;MDMVTSNLRHLRKSAGYTQAQLAEKLDIKRSLIGAYEEGRAEPKLSTLINIAAHFHITLDDLITLDLSNSTDQRSTDASKAGGGKLRVLAITVDQDQKENIELVPYKASAGYLNGYADPEFIEELPRFQLPMLGSNGTFRAFEISGDSMLPIASGTVIVGRFIEDWQAIKDGTPCIIVSEKEGVVFKRIYNKIQNASMLRLHSDNPLYSPYELHVDDILEIWEARSYISSTFPIADLSLDKLSSIVLDLQKEVMKLKKLD
;
A
#
# COMPACT_ATOMS: atom_id res chain seq x y z
N MET A 1 -23.53 -19.01 25.97
CA MET A 1 -22.25 -18.35 26.27
C MET A 1 -21.14 -19.37 26.21
N ASP A 2 -20.90 -19.92 25.01
CA ASP A 2 -20.05 -21.11 24.82
C ASP A 2 -18.74 -20.78 24.07
N MET A 3 -18.63 -19.55 23.56
CA MET A 3 -17.59 -19.16 22.59
C MET A 3 -16.21 -19.05 23.23
N VAL A 4 -16.11 -18.42 24.41
CA VAL A 4 -14.83 -18.29 25.13
C VAL A 4 -14.30 -19.67 25.54
N THR A 5 -15.19 -20.56 25.98
CA THR A 5 -14.88 -21.93 26.39
C THR A 5 -14.33 -22.75 25.23
N SER A 6 -15.01 -22.74 24.08
CA SER A 6 -14.57 -23.44 22.87
C SER A 6 -13.26 -22.86 22.32
N ASN A 7 -13.16 -21.53 22.27
CA ASN A 7 -11.98 -20.82 21.80
C ASN A 7 -10.74 -21.07 22.66
N LEU A 8 -10.88 -20.99 23.99
CA LEU A 8 -9.76 -21.23 24.90
C LEU A 8 -9.20 -22.65 24.75
N ARG A 9 -10.09 -23.64 24.67
CA ARG A 9 -9.71 -25.04 24.46
C ARG A 9 -9.04 -25.25 23.10
N HIS A 10 -9.55 -24.58 22.06
CA HIS A 10 -8.99 -24.64 20.72
C HIS A 10 -7.59 -24.02 20.67
N LEU A 11 -7.43 -22.77 21.14
CA LEU A 11 -6.16 -22.03 21.21
C LEU A 11 -5.09 -22.78 22.00
N ARG A 12 -5.47 -23.38 23.14
CA ARG A 12 -4.54 -24.19 23.93
C ARG A 12 -4.02 -25.40 23.14
N LYS A 13 -4.92 -26.11 22.45
CA LYS A 13 -4.58 -27.31 21.67
C LYS A 13 -3.76 -26.97 20.43
N SER A 14 -4.10 -25.88 19.72
CA SER A 14 -3.37 -25.43 18.54
C SER A 14 -1.94 -24.98 18.90
N ALA A 15 -1.74 -24.37 20.07
CA ALA A 15 -0.42 -24.03 20.60
C ALA A 15 0.33 -25.22 21.24
N GLY A 16 -0.26 -26.42 21.27
CA GLY A 16 0.38 -27.63 21.82
C GLY A 16 0.54 -27.62 23.35
N TYR A 17 -0.21 -26.79 24.07
CA TYR A 17 -0.06 -26.65 25.52
C TYR A 17 -0.94 -27.62 26.32
N THR A 18 -0.40 -28.14 27.42
CA THR A 18 -1.19 -28.76 28.48
C THR A 18 -1.94 -27.69 29.28
N GLN A 19 -3.01 -28.07 29.98
CA GLN A 19 -3.73 -27.13 30.86
C GLN A 19 -2.83 -26.53 31.96
N ALA A 20 -1.83 -27.29 32.43
CA ALA A 20 -0.86 -26.82 33.40
C ALA A 20 0.07 -25.74 32.81
N GLN A 21 0.59 -25.97 31.61
CA GLN A 21 1.47 -25.02 30.92
C GLN A 21 0.75 -23.72 30.54
N LEU A 22 -0.50 -23.81 30.09
CA LEU A 22 -1.28 -22.61 29.81
C LEU A 22 -1.57 -21.81 31.10
N ALA A 23 -1.86 -22.52 32.20
CA ALA A 23 -2.11 -21.88 33.48
C ALA A 23 -0.86 -21.12 34.00
N GLU A 24 0.32 -21.73 33.85
CA GLU A 24 1.60 -21.09 34.19
C GLU A 24 1.86 -19.84 33.33
N LYS A 25 1.61 -19.91 32.02
CA LYS A 25 1.78 -18.79 31.09
C LYS A 25 0.81 -17.62 31.36
N LEU A 26 -0.38 -17.92 31.88
CA LEU A 26 -1.40 -16.93 32.21
C LEU A 26 -1.38 -16.48 33.68
N ASP A 27 -0.41 -16.97 34.46
CA ASP A 27 -0.27 -16.74 35.91
C ASP A 27 -1.56 -17.05 36.70
N ILE A 28 -2.19 -18.20 36.41
CA ILE A 28 -3.38 -18.68 37.09
C ILE A 28 -3.26 -20.15 37.51
N LYS A 29 -4.14 -20.59 38.41
CA LYS A 29 -4.17 -21.99 38.86
C LYS A 29 -4.64 -22.90 37.73
N ARG A 30 -3.99 -24.06 37.56
CA ARG A 30 -4.40 -25.12 36.60
C ARG A 30 -5.90 -25.47 36.69
N SER A 31 -6.45 -25.51 37.90
CA SER A 31 -7.86 -25.82 38.14
C SER A 31 -8.82 -24.81 37.48
N LEU A 32 -8.41 -23.55 37.33
CA LEU A 32 -9.20 -22.50 36.68
C LEU A 32 -9.27 -22.74 35.17
N ILE A 33 -8.15 -23.08 34.52
CA ILE A 33 -8.16 -23.42 33.08
C ILE A 33 -9.11 -24.59 32.80
N GLY A 34 -9.06 -25.64 33.62
CA GLY A 34 -9.99 -26.77 33.47
C GLY A 34 -11.45 -26.36 33.66
N ALA A 35 -11.75 -25.51 34.66
CA ALA A 35 -13.10 -25.02 34.90
C ALA A 35 -13.60 -24.12 33.74
N TYR A 36 -12.73 -23.32 33.13
CA TYR A 36 -13.05 -22.48 31.98
C TYR A 36 -13.33 -23.34 30.73
N GLU A 37 -12.48 -24.33 30.43
CA GLU A 37 -12.64 -25.21 29.25
C GLU A 37 -13.86 -26.16 29.33
N GLU A 38 -14.34 -26.42 30.54
CA GLU A 38 -15.53 -27.25 30.78
C GLU A 38 -16.81 -26.40 30.96
N GLY A 39 -16.71 -25.07 30.87
CA GLY A 39 -17.85 -24.16 31.08
C GLY A 39 -18.38 -24.13 32.52
N ARG A 40 -17.60 -24.62 33.50
CA ARG A 40 -17.97 -24.61 34.94
C ARG A 40 -17.70 -23.27 35.62
N ALA A 41 -16.88 -22.42 35.00
CA ALA A 41 -16.58 -21.08 35.49
C ALA A 41 -16.33 -20.14 34.30
N GLU A 42 -16.62 -18.85 34.50
CA GLU A 42 -16.32 -17.81 33.52
C GLU A 42 -15.02 -17.07 33.89
N PRO A 43 -14.10 -16.84 32.94
CA PRO A 43 -12.91 -16.04 33.19
C PRO A 43 -13.29 -14.58 33.46
N LYS A 44 -12.61 -13.94 34.42
CA LYS A 44 -12.73 -12.49 34.63
C LYS A 44 -12.15 -11.73 33.43
N LEU A 45 -12.61 -10.49 33.22
CA LEU A 45 -12.10 -9.63 32.15
C LEU A 45 -10.57 -9.52 32.13
N SER A 46 -9.93 -9.40 33.29
CA SER A 46 -8.46 -9.39 33.40
C SER A 46 -7.82 -10.66 32.85
N THR A 47 -8.44 -11.82 33.08
CA THR A 47 -7.97 -13.11 32.56
C THR A 47 -8.21 -13.21 31.05
N LEU A 48 -9.34 -12.70 30.55
CA LEU A 48 -9.61 -12.65 29.10
C LEU A 48 -8.61 -11.78 28.36
N ILE A 49 -8.24 -10.62 28.92
CA ILE A 49 -7.19 -9.75 28.36
C ILE A 49 -5.85 -10.48 28.31
N ASN A 50 -5.48 -11.19 29.38
CA ASN A 50 -4.24 -11.97 29.41
C ASN A 50 -4.24 -13.11 28.38
N ILE A 51 -5.38 -13.80 28.21
CA ILE A 51 -5.55 -14.83 27.19
C ILE A 51 -5.38 -14.22 25.79
N ALA A 52 -6.08 -13.13 25.51
CA ALA A 52 -6.01 -12.43 24.22
C ALA A 52 -4.59 -11.98 23.88
N ALA A 53 -3.90 -11.36 24.86
CA ALA A 53 -2.51 -10.94 24.72
C ALA A 53 -1.56 -12.12 24.50
N HIS A 54 -1.77 -13.25 25.19
CA HIS A 54 -0.92 -14.44 25.08
C HIS A 54 -1.01 -15.11 23.70
N PHE A 55 -2.22 -15.15 23.12
CA PHE A 55 -2.47 -15.77 21.82
C PHE A 55 -2.42 -14.77 20.65
N HIS A 56 -2.05 -13.52 20.91
CA HIS A 56 -1.99 -12.45 19.91
C HIS A 56 -3.30 -12.26 19.12
N ILE A 57 -4.44 -12.39 19.80
CA ILE A 57 -5.78 -12.14 19.24
C ILE A 57 -6.42 -10.95 19.94
N THR A 58 -7.45 -10.36 19.34
CA THR A 58 -8.21 -9.32 20.02
C THR A 58 -9.18 -9.92 21.04
N LEU A 59 -9.55 -9.14 22.05
CA LEU A 59 -10.58 -9.56 23.01
C LEU A 59 -11.92 -9.78 22.31
N ASP A 60 -12.24 -8.98 21.29
CA ASP A 60 -13.46 -9.12 20.51
C ASP A 60 -13.50 -10.47 19.79
N ASP A 61 -12.41 -10.84 19.10
CA ASP A 61 -12.33 -12.15 18.42
C ASP A 61 -12.51 -13.32 19.39
N LEU A 62 -11.96 -13.21 20.61
CA LEU A 62 -12.07 -14.24 21.63
C LEU A 62 -13.52 -14.47 22.09
N ILE A 63 -14.37 -13.44 22.06
CA ILE A 63 -15.74 -13.48 22.59
C ILE A 63 -16.81 -13.58 21.50
N THR A 64 -16.59 -13.04 20.30
CA THR A 64 -17.60 -12.93 19.23
C THR A 64 -17.46 -14.01 18.15
N LEU A 65 -16.27 -14.57 17.94
CA LEU A 65 -15.98 -15.48 16.82
C LEU A 65 -15.75 -16.93 17.27
N ASP A 66 -16.13 -17.90 16.43
CA ASP A 66 -15.76 -19.30 16.63
C ASP A 66 -14.41 -19.60 15.97
N LEU A 67 -13.35 -19.61 16.78
CA LEU A 67 -11.98 -19.87 16.32
C LEU A 67 -11.76 -21.33 15.92
N SER A 68 -12.66 -22.26 16.28
CA SER A 68 -12.54 -23.67 15.93
C SER A 68 -12.90 -23.98 14.48
N ASN A 69 -13.77 -23.17 13.88
CA ASN A 69 -14.18 -23.26 12.47
C ASN A 69 -13.40 -22.28 11.57
N SER A 70 -12.60 -21.39 12.15
CA SER A 70 -11.87 -20.35 11.43
C SER A 70 -10.52 -20.81 10.84
N THR A 71 -10.17 -22.10 10.98
CA THR A 71 -8.87 -22.66 10.54
C THR A 71 -8.65 -22.66 9.03
N ASP A 72 -9.61 -22.22 8.22
CA ASP A 72 -9.42 -22.07 6.76
C ASP A 72 -9.60 -20.64 6.22
N GLN A 73 -9.96 -19.65 7.03
CA GLN A 73 -10.20 -18.28 6.51
C GLN A 73 -9.67 -17.11 7.36
N ARG A 74 -9.02 -17.31 8.51
CA ARG A 74 -8.49 -16.16 9.28
C ARG A 74 -7.03 -16.28 9.76
N SER A 75 -6.35 -17.36 9.40
CA SER A 75 -4.89 -17.48 9.53
C SER A 75 -4.13 -16.92 8.33
N THR A 76 -4.79 -16.26 7.36
CA THR A 76 -4.10 -15.73 6.17
C THR A 76 -4.58 -14.39 5.59
N ASP A 77 -5.48 -13.63 6.23
CA ASP A 77 -5.96 -12.36 5.62
C ASP A 77 -5.23 -11.10 6.10
N ALA A 78 -4.33 -11.22 7.08
CA ALA A 78 -3.35 -10.17 7.42
C ALA A 78 -1.94 -10.45 6.85
N SER A 79 -1.74 -11.60 6.21
CA SER A 79 -0.41 -12.07 5.79
C SER A 79 -0.34 -12.64 4.36
N LYS A 80 -1.44 -12.59 3.58
CA LYS A 80 -1.44 -12.86 2.13
C LYS A 80 -1.53 -11.62 1.24
N ALA A 81 -1.52 -10.41 1.80
CA ALA A 81 -0.98 -9.27 1.07
C ALA A 81 0.54 -9.32 1.27
N GLY A 82 1.27 -9.66 0.20
CA GLY A 82 2.72 -9.85 0.27
C GLY A 82 3.43 -8.65 0.89
N GLY A 83 4.09 -8.88 2.03
CA GLY A 83 5.12 -8.02 2.62
C GLY A 83 4.66 -6.65 3.14
N GLY A 84 4.62 -6.49 4.46
CA GLY A 84 4.67 -5.19 5.14
C GLY A 84 3.83 -5.09 6.41
N LYS A 85 4.33 -4.32 7.39
CA LYS A 85 3.59 -3.81 8.56
C LYS A 85 2.16 -3.44 8.18
N LEU A 86 1.17 -3.69 9.04
CA LEU A 86 -0.20 -3.21 8.88
C LEU A 86 -0.20 -1.72 8.43
N ARG A 87 -0.61 -1.47 7.18
CA ARG A 87 -0.60 -0.14 6.56
C ARG A 87 -1.95 0.51 6.81
N VAL A 88 -2.05 1.31 7.87
CA VAL A 88 -3.25 2.11 8.14
C VAL A 88 -3.20 3.35 7.25
N LEU A 89 -4.18 3.48 6.36
CA LEU A 89 -4.33 4.64 5.49
C LEU A 89 -5.35 5.59 6.12
N ALA A 90 -4.92 6.79 6.52
CA ALA A 90 -5.85 7.83 6.92
C ALA A 90 -6.51 8.43 5.65
N ILE A 91 -7.83 8.53 5.67
CA ILE A 91 -8.65 9.11 4.60
C ILE A 91 -9.54 10.20 5.17
N THR A 92 -9.77 11.27 4.42
CA THR A 92 -10.76 12.29 4.80
C THR A 92 -12.03 12.13 3.96
N VAL A 93 -13.18 12.40 4.57
CA VAL A 93 -14.49 12.38 3.89
C VAL A 93 -15.18 13.73 3.96
N ASP A 94 -16.08 13.99 3.02
CA ASP A 94 -16.97 15.15 3.06
C ASP A 94 -18.25 14.89 3.89
N GLN A 95 -19.16 15.86 3.90
CA GLN A 95 -20.45 15.77 4.62
C GLN A 95 -21.36 14.65 4.08
N ASP A 96 -21.16 14.24 2.82
CA ASP A 96 -21.90 13.17 2.15
C ASP A 96 -21.21 11.80 2.30
N GLN A 97 -20.19 11.69 3.16
CA GLN A 97 -19.34 10.50 3.33
C GLN A 97 -18.59 10.07 2.06
N LYS A 98 -18.31 11.00 1.14
CA LYS A 98 -17.44 10.73 -0.01
C LYS A 98 -16.00 11.02 0.35
N GLU A 99 -15.12 10.09 -0.03
CA GLU A 99 -13.67 10.26 0.11
C GLU A 99 -13.17 11.48 -0.66
N ASN A 100 -12.34 12.28 -0.01
CA ASN A 100 -11.61 13.35 -0.67
C ASN A 100 -10.30 12.81 -1.25
N ILE A 101 -9.74 13.57 -2.19
CA ILE A 101 -8.39 13.35 -2.71
C ILE A 101 -7.47 14.34 -2.00
N GLU A 102 -6.60 13.85 -1.12
CA GLU A 102 -5.58 14.70 -0.50
C GLU A 102 -4.44 14.94 -1.48
N LEU A 103 -4.02 16.19 -1.60
CA LEU A 103 -2.84 16.60 -2.35
C LEU A 103 -1.64 16.61 -1.41
N VAL A 104 -0.60 15.88 -1.78
CA VAL A 104 0.72 15.90 -1.14
C VAL A 104 1.65 16.76 -2.01
N PRO A 105 1.90 18.03 -1.65
CA PRO A 105 2.89 18.86 -2.34
C PRO A 105 4.29 18.28 -2.20
N TYR A 106 5.16 18.54 -3.17
CA TYR A 106 6.54 18.02 -3.14
C TYR A 106 7.30 18.46 -1.87
N LYS A 107 7.06 19.70 -1.43
CA LYS A 107 7.66 20.27 -0.20
C LYS A 107 7.20 19.55 1.07
N ALA A 108 6.01 18.95 1.04
CA ALA A 108 5.42 18.23 2.16
C ALA A 108 5.74 16.73 2.14
N SER A 109 6.32 16.20 1.06
CA SER A 109 6.64 14.76 0.92
C SER A 109 7.50 14.21 2.06
N ALA A 110 8.44 15.00 2.58
CA ALA A 110 9.26 14.58 3.73
C ALA A 110 8.46 14.51 5.04
N GLY A 111 7.50 15.42 5.25
CA GLY A 111 6.57 15.36 6.38
C GLY A 111 5.60 14.19 6.25
N TYR A 112 5.09 13.98 5.03
CA TYR A 112 4.22 12.85 4.70
C TYR A 112 4.90 11.50 4.99
N LEU A 113 6.18 11.31 4.68
CA LEU A 113 6.88 10.05 5.02
C LEU A 113 6.95 9.77 6.53
N ASN A 114 6.97 10.82 7.35
CA ASN A 114 7.00 10.68 8.82
C ASN A 114 5.58 10.60 9.43
N GLY A 115 4.57 11.13 8.75
CA GLY A 115 3.19 11.28 9.21
C GLY A 115 2.13 10.67 8.28
N TYR A 116 2.49 9.71 7.42
CA TYR A 116 1.58 9.14 6.40
C TYR A 116 0.34 8.47 7.02
N ALA A 117 0.47 8.02 8.27
CA ALA A 117 -0.60 7.42 9.07
C ALA A 117 -1.15 8.38 10.14
N ASP A 118 -0.67 9.62 10.21
CA ASP A 118 -1.12 10.62 11.17
C ASP A 118 -2.36 11.36 10.63
N PRO A 119 -3.56 11.14 11.20
CA PRO A 119 -4.77 11.80 10.72
C PRO A 119 -4.69 13.32 10.80
N GLU A 120 -4.00 13.88 11.78
CA GLU A 120 -3.90 15.33 11.99
C GLU A 120 -3.13 15.99 10.84
N PHE A 121 -2.01 15.38 10.43
CA PHE A 121 -1.23 15.84 9.29
C PHE A 121 -2.00 15.72 7.98
N ILE A 122 -2.72 14.61 7.78
CA ILE A 122 -3.50 14.36 6.56
C ILE A 122 -4.68 15.33 6.44
N GLU A 123 -5.31 15.73 7.55
CA GLU A 123 -6.38 16.74 7.56
C GLU A 123 -5.91 18.15 7.15
N GLU A 124 -4.63 18.49 7.39
CA GLU A 124 -4.06 19.78 6.98
C GLU A 124 -3.75 19.85 5.48
N LEU A 125 -3.69 18.70 4.80
CA LEU A 125 -3.39 18.66 3.37
C LEU A 125 -4.50 19.31 2.54
N PRO A 126 -4.15 20.03 1.45
CA PRO A 126 -5.14 20.51 0.51
C PRO A 126 -5.94 19.35 -0.07
N ARG A 127 -7.27 19.47 -0.07
CA ARG A 127 -8.17 18.42 -0.53
C ARG A 127 -9.05 18.90 -1.66
N PHE A 128 -9.33 18.00 -2.58
CA PHE A 128 -10.25 18.25 -3.69
C PHE A 128 -10.97 16.95 -4.06
N GLN A 129 -11.99 17.07 -4.91
CA GLN A 129 -12.74 15.92 -5.41
C GLN A 129 -12.75 15.95 -6.93
N LEU A 130 -12.66 14.76 -7.54
CA LEU A 130 -12.78 14.59 -8.98
C LEU A 130 -13.98 13.68 -9.28
N PRO A 131 -15.14 14.24 -9.69
CA PRO A 131 -16.35 13.48 -9.92
C PRO A 131 -16.21 12.30 -10.90
N MET A 132 -15.22 12.36 -11.80
CA MET A 132 -14.99 11.36 -12.84
C MET A 132 -14.32 10.07 -12.33
N LEU A 133 -13.71 10.07 -11.13
CA LEU A 133 -12.94 8.93 -10.62
C LEU A 133 -13.80 7.87 -9.90
N GLY A 134 -15.11 8.14 -9.72
CA GLY A 134 -16.04 7.25 -9.03
C GLY A 134 -15.69 7.07 -7.55
N SER A 135 -16.48 6.25 -6.85
CA SER A 135 -16.28 5.91 -5.44
C SER A 135 -15.55 4.57 -5.24
N ASN A 136 -14.99 4.00 -6.30
CA ASN A 136 -14.52 2.62 -6.33
C ASN A 136 -13.01 2.53 -6.06
N GLY A 137 -12.61 3.02 -4.90
CA GLY A 137 -11.24 2.98 -4.37
C GLY A 137 -10.80 4.31 -3.78
N THR A 138 -9.75 4.25 -2.97
CA THR A 138 -9.15 5.43 -2.35
C THR A 138 -8.14 6.10 -3.27
N PHE A 139 -8.16 7.42 -3.30
CA PHE A 139 -7.32 8.22 -4.19
C PHE A 139 -6.50 9.24 -3.41
N ARG A 140 -5.26 9.45 -3.86
CA ARG A 140 -4.37 10.50 -3.35
C ARG A 140 -3.62 11.13 -4.49
N ALA A 141 -3.35 12.43 -4.37
CA ALA A 141 -2.64 13.18 -5.38
C ALA A 141 -1.26 13.56 -4.87
N PHE A 142 -0.24 13.42 -5.72
CA PHE A 142 1.14 13.75 -5.36
C PHE A 142 1.74 14.67 -6.41
N GLU A 143 2.32 15.77 -5.95
CA GLU A 143 3.12 16.64 -6.82
C GLU A 143 4.50 16.02 -7.02
N ILE A 144 4.83 15.71 -8.27
CA ILE A 144 6.13 15.11 -8.61
C ILE A 144 7.16 16.20 -8.90
N SER A 145 8.42 15.92 -8.56
CA SER A 145 9.55 16.78 -8.84
C SER A 145 10.62 16.03 -9.64
N GLY A 146 11.30 16.75 -10.53
CA GLY A 146 12.35 16.24 -11.39
C GLY A 146 11.91 15.94 -12.81
N ASP A 147 12.85 15.44 -13.60
CA ASP A 147 12.78 15.20 -15.04
C ASP A 147 12.84 13.71 -15.39
N SER A 148 12.73 12.84 -14.38
CA SER A 148 12.88 11.40 -14.54
C SER A 148 11.75 10.73 -15.33
N MET A 149 10.60 11.37 -15.45
CA MET A 149 9.42 10.84 -16.14
C MET A 149 8.97 11.71 -17.32
N LEU A 150 9.91 12.35 -18.03
CA LEU A 150 9.59 13.08 -19.27
C LEU A 150 8.78 12.19 -20.23
N PRO A 151 7.68 12.71 -20.85
CA PRO A 151 7.33 14.12 -21.01
C PRO A 151 6.57 14.76 -19.84
N ILE A 152 6.34 14.04 -18.73
CA ILE A 152 5.67 14.60 -17.56
C ILE A 152 6.63 15.57 -16.87
N ALA A 153 6.26 16.85 -16.87
CA ALA A 153 7.08 17.91 -16.32
C ALA A 153 7.06 17.91 -14.79
N SER A 154 8.14 18.40 -14.18
CA SER A 154 8.19 18.71 -12.75
C SER A 154 7.07 19.68 -12.36
N GLY A 155 6.47 19.47 -11.18
CA GLY A 155 5.30 20.23 -10.72
C GLY A 155 3.97 19.70 -11.23
N THR A 156 3.97 18.62 -12.03
CA THR A 156 2.73 17.90 -12.37
C THR A 156 2.21 17.18 -11.14
N VAL A 157 0.90 17.24 -10.93
CA VAL A 157 0.22 16.49 -9.87
C VAL A 157 -0.30 15.18 -10.46
N ILE A 158 0.11 14.04 -9.90
CA ILE A 158 -0.37 12.72 -10.32
C ILE A 158 -1.42 12.25 -9.32
N VAL A 159 -2.62 11.91 -9.81
CA VAL A 159 -3.68 11.30 -8.99
C VAL A 159 -3.55 9.79 -9.10
N GLY A 160 -3.22 9.15 -7.98
CA GLY A 160 -3.05 7.72 -7.84
C GLY A 160 -4.21 7.07 -7.08
N ARG A 161 -4.54 5.83 -7.44
CA ARG A 161 -5.46 4.96 -6.70
C ARG A 161 -4.67 4.02 -5.82
N PHE A 162 -5.05 3.88 -4.56
CA PHE A 162 -4.37 3.00 -3.61
C PHE A 162 -4.39 1.54 -4.10
N ILE A 163 -3.25 0.86 -4.00
CA ILE A 163 -3.13 -0.56 -4.32
C ILE A 163 -2.91 -1.35 -3.04
N GLU A 164 -3.91 -2.15 -2.67
CA GLU A 164 -3.83 -3.08 -1.54
C GLU A 164 -3.01 -4.34 -1.89
N ASP A 165 -3.35 -4.98 -3.02
CA ASP A 165 -2.65 -6.16 -3.50
C ASP A 165 -1.55 -5.80 -4.51
N TRP A 166 -0.32 -5.76 -4.00
CA TRP A 166 0.86 -5.45 -4.81
C TRP A 166 1.24 -6.57 -5.78
N GLN A 167 0.74 -7.79 -5.59
CA GLN A 167 1.00 -8.91 -6.49
C GLN A 167 0.19 -8.79 -7.79
N ALA A 168 -0.96 -8.12 -7.74
CA ALA A 168 -1.82 -7.89 -8.91
C ALA A 168 -1.29 -6.78 -9.85
N ILE A 169 -0.21 -6.08 -9.49
CA ILE A 169 0.36 -5.01 -10.31
C ILE A 169 0.95 -5.60 -11.59
N LYS A 170 0.43 -5.17 -12.74
CA LYS A 170 0.97 -5.50 -14.06
C LYS A 170 2.27 -4.76 -14.33
N ASP A 171 3.19 -5.42 -15.02
CA ASP A 171 4.46 -4.84 -15.44
C ASP A 171 4.28 -3.61 -16.34
N GLY A 172 5.10 -2.59 -16.09
CA GLY A 172 5.07 -1.32 -16.83
C GLY A 172 3.98 -0.35 -16.37
N THR A 173 3.17 -0.72 -15.37
CA THR A 173 2.15 0.17 -14.79
C THR A 173 2.83 1.39 -14.16
N PRO A 174 2.43 2.63 -14.53
CA PRO A 174 2.93 3.84 -13.89
C PRO A 174 2.32 3.97 -12.49
N CYS A 175 3.18 4.04 -11.48
CA CYS A 175 2.77 4.13 -10.08
C CYS A 175 3.60 5.16 -9.33
N ILE A 176 2.99 5.68 -8.27
CA ILE A 176 3.67 6.46 -7.24
C ILE A 176 4.05 5.50 -6.14
N ILE A 177 5.32 5.51 -5.75
CA ILE A 177 5.87 4.66 -4.70
C ILE A 177 6.28 5.56 -3.56
N VAL A 178 5.79 5.25 -2.37
CA VAL A 178 6.18 5.90 -1.11
C VAL A 178 7.05 4.90 -0.36
N SER A 179 8.30 5.25 -0.09
CA SER A 179 9.26 4.38 0.57
C SER A 179 10.11 5.13 1.58
N GLU A 180 10.61 4.42 2.60
CA GLU A 180 11.46 5.02 3.64
C GLU A 180 12.79 5.54 3.07
N LYS A 181 13.32 4.87 2.03
CA LYS A 181 14.64 5.18 1.44
C LYS A 181 14.60 6.22 0.32
N GLU A 182 13.66 6.08 -0.61
CA GLU A 182 13.59 6.93 -1.82
C GLU A 182 12.59 8.08 -1.65
N GLY A 183 11.76 8.03 -0.61
CA GLY A 183 10.66 8.95 -0.42
C GLY A 183 9.52 8.70 -1.41
N VAL A 184 8.92 9.78 -1.91
CA VAL A 184 7.82 9.75 -2.88
C VAL A 184 8.38 9.86 -4.29
N VAL A 185 8.29 8.78 -5.07
CA VAL A 185 8.79 8.72 -6.45
C VAL A 185 7.71 8.24 -7.41
N PHE A 186 7.73 8.73 -8.64
CA PHE A 186 6.83 8.28 -9.70
C PHE A 186 7.62 7.52 -10.76
N LYS A 187 7.29 6.23 -10.98
CA LYS A 187 8.03 5.28 -11.83
C LYS A 187 7.10 4.25 -12.45
N ARG A 188 7.58 3.53 -13.47
CA ARG A 188 6.96 2.28 -13.92
C ARG A 188 7.43 1.12 -13.06
N ILE A 189 6.48 0.33 -12.57
CA ILE A 189 6.77 -0.84 -11.74
C ILE A 189 6.83 -2.10 -12.61
N TYR A 190 7.86 -2.91 -12.38
CA TYR A 190 7.95 -4.28 -12.86
C TYR A 190 7.99 -5.21 -11.65
N ASN A 191 7.00 -6.10 -11.59
CA ASN A 191 6.69 -6.88 -10.41
C ASN A 191 7.59 -8.12 -10.33
N LYS A 192 8.45 -8.18 -9.31
CA LYS A 192 9.27 -9.36 -8.99
C LYS A 192 8.99 -9.87 -7.57
N ILE A 193 7.84 -9.52 -6.98
CA ILE A 193 7.51 -9.84 -5.59
C ILE A 193 7.48 -11.34 -5.36
N GLN A 194 6.84 -12.11 -6.24
CA GLN A 194 6.68 -13.56 -6.08
C GLN A 194 8.02 -14.33 -6.10
N ASN A 195 9.02 -13.81 -6.81
CA ASN A 195 10.30 -14.51 -7.01
C ASN A 195 11.41 -14.01 -6.08
N ALA A 196 11.39 -12.73 -5.72
CA ALA A 196 12.51 -12.08 -5.05
C ALA A 196 12.11 -11.05 -3.99
N SER A 197 10.81 -10.88 -3.69
CA SER A 197 10.31 -9.83 -2.78
C SER A 197 10.81 -8.42 -3.14
N MET A 198 10.98 -8.17 -4.43
CA MET A 198 11.50 -6.90 -4.96
C MET A 198 10.57 -6.32 -6.03
N LEU A 199 10.57 -5.00 -6.15
CA LEU A 199 10.00 -4.26 -7.26
C LEU A 199 11.12 -3.59 -8.05
N ARG A 200 11.09 -3.74 -9.36
CA ARG A 200 12.02 -3.05 -10.25
C ARG A 200 11.37 -1.78 -10.78
N LEU A 201 11.98 -0.64 -10.50
CA LEU A 201 11.49 0.67 -10.85
C LEU A 201 12.20 1.17 -12.12
N HIS A 202 11.41 1.56 -13.11
CA HIS A 202 11.88 2.12 -14.38
C HIS A 202 11.40 3.56 -14.54
N SER A 203 12.29 4.39 -15.07
CA SER A 203 11.99 5.78 -15.39
C SER A 203 11.67 5.89 -16.88
N ASP A 204 10.73 6.76 -17.26
CA ASP A 204 10.42 7.00 -18.68
C ASP A 204 11.53 7.81 -19.37
N ASN A 205 12.34 8.55 -18.60
CA ASN A 205 13.55 9.19 -19.09
C ASN A 205 14.72 8.17 -19.17
N PRO A 206 15.25 7.87 -20.37
CA PRO A 206 16.32 6.89 -20.56
C PRO A 206 17.65 7.23 -19.87
N LEU A 207 17.86 8.48 -19.45
CA LEU A 207 19.04 8.89 -18.69
C LEU A 207 19.11 8.25 -17.30
N TYR A 208 17.98 7.76 -16.78
CA TYR A 208 17.89 7.16 -15.47
C TYR A 208 17.91 5.64 -15.57
N SER A 209 18.92 5.03 -14.96
CA SER A 209 19.03 3.57 -14.92
C SER A 209 17.96 2.95 -14.00
N PRO A 210 17.33 1.82 -14.40
CA PRO A 210 16.41 1.10 -13.54
C PRO A 210 17.09 0.56 -12.29
N TYR A 211 16.39 0.57 -11.16
CA TYR A 211 16.87 0.05 -9.89
C TYR A 211 15.81 -0.82 -9.21
N GLU A 212 16.21 -1.57 -8.19
CA GLU A 212 15.33 -2.50 -7.47
C GLU A 212 15.14 -2.02 -6.03
N LEU A 213 13.91 -2.16 -5.53
CA LEU A 213 13.51 -1.78 -4.17
C LEU A 213 12.87 -2.98 -3.49
N HIS A 214 13.25 -3.25 -2.25
CA HIS A 214 12.68 -4.34 -1.46
C HIS A 214 11.29 -3.96 -0.97
N VAL A 215 10.36 -4.93 -0.96
CA VAL A 215 8.96 -4.71 -0.55
C VAL A 215 8.84 -4.15 0.87
N ASP A 216 9.76 -4.53 1.76
CA ASP A 216 9.79 -4.05 3.15
C ASP A 216 10.14 -2.57 3.29
N ASP A 217 10.85 -1.99 2.32
CA ASP A 217 11.19 -0.57 2.32
C ASP A 217 10.02 0.31 1.83
N ILE A 218 8.96 -0.32 1.29
CA ILE A 218 7.83 0.37 0.67
C ILE A 218 6.69 0.52 1.69
N LEU A 219 6.25 1.76 1.83
CA LEU A 219 5.12 2.14 2.67
C LEU A 219 3.82 2.06 1.89
N GLU A 220 3.77 2.64 0.68
CA GLU A 220 2.54 2.71 -0.12
C GLU A 220 2.84 2.62 -1.62
N ILE A 221 1.88 2.10 -2.39
CA ILE A 221 1.89 2.12 -3.85
C ILE A 221 0.54 2.63 -4.36
N TRP A 222 0.60 3.59 -5.27
CA TRP A 222 -0.57 4.20 -5.88
C TRP A 222 -0.52 4.08 -7.41
N GLU A 223 -1.51 3.42 -8.00
CA GLU A 223 -1.65 3.29 -9.46
C GLU A 223 -2.05 4.63 -10.07
N ALA A 224 -1.24 5.20 -10.97
CA ALA A 224 -1.57 6.47 -11.60
C ALA A 224 -2.82 6.35 -12.48
N ARG A 225 -3.84 7.16 -12.20
CA ARG A 225 -5.11 7.21 -12.93
C ARG A 225 -5.27 8.46 -13.77
N SER A 226 -4.76 9.58 -13.28
CA SER A 226 -4.82 10.87 -13.96
C SER A 226 -3.62 11.74 -13.58
N TYR A 227 -3.34 12.77 -14.36
CA TYR A 227 -2.36 13.79 -14.04
C TYR A 227 -2.94 15.18 -14.32
N ILE A 228 -2.52 16.17 -13.55
CA ILE A 228 -2.92 17.56 -13.63
C ILE A 228 -1.64 18.37 -13.80
N SER A 229 -1.43 18.93 -14.99
CA SER A 229 -0.29 19.79 -15.29
C SER A 229 -0.71 21.25 -15.25
N SER A 230 0.04 22.07 -14.52
CA SER A 230 -0.05 23.54 -14.61
C SER A 230 0.79 24.10 -15.76
N THR A 231 1.66 23.27 -16.34
CA THR A 231 2.49 23.60 -17.49
C THR A 231 1.73 23.25 -18.76
N PHE A 232 1.41 24.25 -19.56
CA PHE A 232 0.77 24.03 -20.85
C PHE A 232 1.84 23.63 -21.87
N PRO A 233 1.61 22.58 -22.67
CA PRO A 233 2.53 22.22 -23.72
C PRO A 233 2.61 23.39 -24.71
N ILE A 234 3.81 23.93 -24.89
CA ILE A 234 4.09 24.81 -26.02
C ILE A 234 4.06 23.88 -27.23
N ALA A 235 3.08 24.05 -28.12
CA ALA A 235 2.97 23.22 -29.31
C ALA A 235 4.18 23.46 -30.22
N ASP A 236 5.24 22.67 -30.05
CA ASP A 236 6.43 22.73 -30.91
C ASP A 236 6.61 21.43 -31.69
N LEU A 237 6.60 21.61 -33.01
CA LEU A 237 6.68 20.65 -34.12
C LEU A 237 5.87 19.35 -33.97
N SER A 238 4.79 19.25 -34.74
CA SER A 238 4.12 17.98 -35.00
C SER A 238 5.11 16.92 -35.49
N LEU A 239 4.88 15.67 -35.12
CA LEU A 239 5.63 14.50 -35.62
C LEU A 239 5.72 14.47 -37.15
N ASP A 240 4.71 14.99 -37.83
CA ASP A 240 4.68 15.16 -39.29
C ASP A 240 5.77 16.12 -39.78
N LYS A 241 5.99 17.23 -39.06
CA LYS A 241 6.98 18.25 -39.41
C LYS A 241 8.41 17.78 -39.10
N LEU A 242 8.59 16.97 -38.07
CA LEU A 242 9.87 16.28 -37.82
C LEU A 242 10.16 15.24 -38.88
N SER A 243 9.16 14.44 -39.27
CA SER A 243 9.29 13.44 -40.33
C SER A 243 9.65 14.08 -41.67
N SER A 244 9.05 15.23 -42.00
CA SER A 244 9.41 15.97 -43.21
C SER A 244 10.84 16.51 -43.17
N ILE A 245 11.29 17.04 -42.02
CA ILE A 245 12.67 17.55 -41.86
C ILE A 245 13.69 16.41 -42.01
N VAL A 246 13.42 15.24 -41.43
CA VAL A 246 14.30 14.07 -41.54
C VAL A 246 14.35 13.54 -42.99
N LEU A 247 13.21 13.49 -43.68
CA LEU A 247 13.15 13.09 -45.10
C LEU A 247 13.91 14.07 -46.01
N ASP A 248 13.82 15.38 -45.72
CA ASP A 248 14.54 16.39 -46.49
C ASP A 248 16.05 16.33 -46.24
N LEU A 249 16.49 16.11 -44.99
CA LEU A 249 17.89 15.84 -44.68
C LEU A 249 18.41 14.57 -45.37
N GLN A 250 17.64 13.48 -45.39
CA GLN A 250 18.01 12.27 -46.13
C GLN A 250 18.21 12.54 -47.63
N LYS A 251 17.32 13.34 -48.24
CA LYS A 251 17.45 13.73 -49.65
C LYS A 251 18.70 14.57 -49.90
N GLU A 252 19.04 15.50 -49.02
CA GLU A 252 20.27 16.30 -49.14
C GLU A 252 21.53 15.44 -49.01
N VAL A 253 21.58 14.51 -48.05
CA VAL A 253 22.70 13.57 -47.89
C VAL A 253 22.85 12.68 -49.13
N MET A 254 21.74 12.21 -49.71
CA MET A 254 21.78 11.44 -50.97
C MET A 254 22.27 12.27 -52.17
N LYS A 255 21.98 13.57 -52.20
CA LYS A 255 22.50 14.48 -53.24
C LYS A 255 24.01 14.68 -53.08
N LEU A 256 24.49 14.87 -51.86
CA LEU A 256 25.92 15.02 -51.57
C LEU A 256 26.71 13.75 -51.94
N LYS A 257 26.16 12.57 -51.63
CA LYS A 257 26.78 11.28 -51.95
C LYS A 257 26.82 10.93 -53.45
N LYS A 258 26.15 11.73 -54.30
CA LYS A 258 26.20 11.61 -55.77
C LYS A 258 27.18 12.60 -56.42
N LEU A 259 27.78 13.50 -55.64
CA LEU A 259 28.80 14.45 -56.12
C LEU A 259 30.24 13.97 -55.88
N ASP A 260 30.42 12.85 -55.19
CA ASP A 260 31.67 12.06 -55.13
C ASP A 260 31.58 10.83 -56.05
#